data_AF-A0A9E4C8X9-F1
#
_entry.id   AF-A0A9E4C8X9-F1
#
_cell.length_a   1.000
_cell.length_b   1.000
_cell.length_c   1.000
_cell.angle_alpha   90.00
_cell.angle_beta   90.00
_cell.angle_gamma   90.00
#
_symmetry.space_group_name_H-M   'P 1'
#
loop_
_entity.id
_entity.type
_entity.pdbx_description
1 polymer ?
#
loop_
_entity_poly.entity_id
_entity_poly.type
_entity_poly.pdbx_seq_one_letter_code
_entity_poly.pdbx_strand_id
1 'polypeptide(L)'
;MCEVFRHYPDALERAAELDAEYGADPDLEKMPMYGVTFSFKDPFDTKDMRSTGGGDAAYDIDFPARDHILVEQLRNKGAIIFAKAVSTEYNGRAGDPGGRHEPEKVLPSVLGYQRSTWGGNPSNPYDTTRAA
;
A
#
# COMPACT_ATOMS: atom_id res chain seq x y z
N MET A 1 17.69 13.72 -7.39
CA MET A 1 17.02 13.12 -6.20
C MET A 1 15.72 12.43 -6.57
N CYS A 2 14.88 13.00 -7.44
CA CYS A 2 13.58 12.42 -7.86
C CYS A 2 13.64 11.07 -8.62
N GLU A 3 14.81 10.66 -9.11
CA GLU A 3 14.96 9.44 -9.92
C GLU A 3 15.40 8.21 -9.12
N VAL A 4 15.85 8.38 -7.86
CA VAL A 4 16.43 7.28 -7.06
C VAL A 4 15.46 6.10 -6.91
N PHE A 5 14.19 6.42 -6.75
CA PHE A 5 13.08 5.48 -6.71
C PHE A 5 13.06 4.49 -7.87
N ARG A 6 13.38 4.94 -9.10
CA ARG A 6 13.34 4.12 -10.31
C ARG A 6 14.50 3.11 -10.42
N HIS A 7 15.45 3.17 -9.49
CA HIS A 7 16.55 2.20 -9.41
C HIS A 7 16.20 0.97 -8.56
N TYR A 8 15.09 0.99 -7.83
CA TYR A 8 14.63 -0.20 -7.11
C TYR A 8 13.91 -1.15 -8.07
N PRO A 9 14.11 -2.47 -7.91
CA PRO A 9 13.42 -3.45 -8.73
C PRO A 9 11.93 -3.42 -8.42
N ASP A 10 11.11 -3.62 -9.45
CA ASP A 10 9.69 -3.92 -9.26
C ASP A 10 9.50 -5.35 -8.70
N ALA A 11 8.24 -5.73 -8.48
CA ALA A 11 7.91 -7.02 -7.88
C ALA A 11 8.32 -8.23 -8.74
N LEU A 12 8.25 -8.11 -10.07
CA LEU A 12 8.60 -9.18 -11.01
C LEU A 12 10.12 -9.28 -11.14
N GLU A 13 10.81 -8.14 -11.24
CA GLU A 13 12.27 -8.06 -11.23
C GLU A 13 12.81 -8.67 -9.93
N ARG A 14 12.22 -8.32 -8.78
CA ARG A 14 12.64 -8.89 -7.50
C ARG A 14 12.36 -10.39 -7.39
N ALA A 15 11.24 -10.86 -7.92
CA ALA A 15 10.95 -12.29 -7.98
C ALA A 15 11.99 -13.04 -8.82
N ALA A 16 12.33 -12.50 -10.00
CA ALA A 16 13.34 -13.07 -10.88
C ALA A 16 14.74 -13.09 -10.26
N GLU A 17 15.12 -12.04 -9.52
CA GLU A 17 16.37 -12.00 -8.76
C GLU A 17 16.43 -13.12 -7.70
N LEU A 18 15.35 -13.28 -6.93
CA LEU A 18 15.26 -14.35 -5.92
C LEU A 18 15.35 -15.74 -6.57
N ASP A 19 14.59 -15.98 -7.64
CA ASP A 19 14.62 -17.23 -8.38
C ASP A 19 15.99 -17.52 -9.00
N ALA A 20 16.70 -16.50 -9.48
CA ALA A 20 18.05 -16.65 -10.03
C ALA A 20 19.09 -16.95 -8.93
N GLU A 21 18.93 -16.37 -7.74
CA GLU A 21 19.88 -16.51 -6.64
C GLU A 21 19.70 -17.82 -5.86
N TYR A 22 18.45 -18.20 -5.57
CA TYR A 22 18.12 -19.33 -4.70
C TYR A 22 17.40 -20.46 -5.44
N GLY A 23 16.65 -20.15 -6.50
CA GLY A 23 15.87 -21.13 -7.24
C GLY A 23 14.98 -21.99 -6.32
N ALA A 24 15.23 -23.30 -6.33
CA ALA A 24 14.51 -24.27 -5.50
C ALA A 24 15.17 -24.56 -4.14
N ASP A 25 16.26 -23.87 -3.79
CA ASP A 25 17.06 -24.12 -2.58
C ASP A 25 17.27 -22.85 -1.71
N PRO A 26 16.21 -22.13 -1.31
CA PRO A 26 16.33 -21.02 -0.37
C PRO A 26 16.58 -21.51 1.07
N ASP A 27 17.38 -20.76 1.84
CA ASP A 27 17.48 -20.95 3.30
C ASP A 27 16.20 -20.42 3.98
N LEU A 28 15.20 -21.29 4.14
CA LEU A 28 13.90 -20.95 4.71
C LEU A 28 13.94 -20.65 6.22
N GLU A 29 15.00 -21.04 6.94
CA GLU A 29 15.16 -20.63 8.34
C GLU A 29 15.47 -19.13 8.43
N LYS A 30 16.30 -18.62 7.51
CA LYS A 30 16.61 -17.19 7.40
C LYS A 30 15.57 -16.40 6.61
N MET A 31 14.99 -17.01 5.58
CA MET A 31 14.02 -16.42 4.67
C MET A 31 12.66 -17.13 4.72
N PRO A 32 11.97 -17.10 5.88
CA PRO A 32 10.71 -17.83 6.04
C PRO A 32 9.59 -17.31 5.12
N MET A 33 9.75 -16.14 4.50
CA MET A 33 8.79 -15.53 3.58
C MET A 33 9.25 -15.58 2.13
N TYR A 34 10.25 -16.41 1.78
CA TYR A 34 10.76 -16.53 0.41
C TYR A 34 9.63 -16.73 -0.62
N GLY A 35 9.53 -15.81 -1.58
CA GLY A 35 8.52 -15.84 -2.64
C GLY A 35 7.10 -15.49 -2.19
N VAL A 36 6.85 -15.31 -0.89
CA VAL A 36 5.52 -14.93 -0.39
C VAL A 36 5.23 -13.49 -0.80
N THR A 37 4.15 -13.31 -1.53
CA THR A 37 3.77 -12.01 -2.11
C THR A 37 2.77 -11.29 -1.21
N PHE A 38 3.06 -10.02 -0.91
CA PHE A 38 2.21 -9.16 -0.08
C PHE A 38 1.79 -7.90 -0.84
N SER A 39 0.57 -7.44 -0.53
CA SER A 39 0.18 -6.05 -0.74
C SER A 39 0.14 -5.33 0.61
N PHE A 40 0.58 -4.08 0.64
CA PHE A 40 0.51 -3.24 1.84
C PHE A 40 -0.52 -2.14 1.68
N LYS A 41 -1.26 -1.83 2.75
CA LYS A 41 -2.15 -0.66 2.78
C LYS A 41 -1.37 0.60 2.38
N ASP A 42 -1.97 1.48 1.58
CA ASP A 42 -1.26 2.61 0.95
C ASP A 42 -0.39 3.48 1.90
N PRO A 43 -0.79 3.76 3.15
CA PRO A 43 -0.01 4.55 4.10
C PRO A 43 1.29 3.90 4.61
N PHE A 44 1.55 2.62 4.34
CA PHE A 44 2.80 1.97 4.75
C PHE A 44 3.91 2.28 3.77
N ASP A 45 4.95 2.98 4.19
CA ASP A 45 6.07 3.34 3.33
C ASP A 45 6.72 2.14 2.61
N THR A 46 6.91 2.29 1.31
CA THR A 46 7.54 1.36 0.38
C THR A 46 8.46 2.18 -0.52
N LYS A 47 9.78 2.05 -0.41
CA LYS A 47 10.73 2.95 -1.09
C LYS A 47 10.74 2.87 -2.62
N ASP A 48 10.09 1.85 -3.17
CA ASP A 48 9.97 1.49 -4.58
C ASP A 48 8.53 1.63 -5.13
N MET A 49 7.58 2.08 -4.30
CA MET A 49 6.23 2.49 -4.72
C MET A 49 5.82 3.84 -4.14
N ARG A 50 4.91 4.56 -4.81
CA ARG A 50 4.31 5.78 -4.24
C ARG A 50 3.57 5.41 -2.95
N SER A 51 3.68 6.25 -1.91
CA SER A 51 2.92 6.14 -0.65
C SER A 51 2.16 7.45 -0.43
N THR A 52 0.86 7.47 -0.73
CA THR A 52 0.08 8.72 -0.75
C THR A 52 -0.92 8.83 0.40
N GLY A 53 -1.18 7.73 1.11
CA GLY A 53 -2.33 7.63 2.02
C GLY A 53 -3.68 7.76 1.29
N GLY A 54 -3.71 7.56 -0.03
CA GLY A 54 -4.87 7.75 -0.88
C GLY A 54 -5.23 9.20 -1.23
N GLY A 55 -4.43 10.18 -0.78
CA GLY A 55 -4.73 11.59 -0.94
C GLY A 55 -4.46 12.14 -2.34
N ASP A 56 -5.31 13.06 -2.79
CA ASP A 56 -5.00 13.95 -3.90
C ASP A 56 -4.45 15.27 -3.37
N ALA A 57 -3.12 15.30 -3.19
CA ALA A 57 -2.39 16.45 -2.68
C ALA A 57 -1.18 16.75 -3.56
N ALA A 58 -0.73 18.01 -3.52
CA ALA A 58 0.47 18.46 -4.21
C ALA A 58 1.72 18.05 -3.41
N TYR A 59 2.08 16.76 -3.45
CA TYR A 59 3.32 16.28 -2.85
C TYR A 59 4.53 16.80 -3.62
N ASP A 60 5.55 17.30 -2.91
CA ASP A 60 6.85 17.57 -3.52
C ASP A 60 7.48 16.27 -4.05
N ILE A 61 7.32 15.17 -3.29
CA ILE A 61 7.69 13.80 -3.62
C ILE A 61 6.68 12.87 -2.97
N ASP A 62 6.16 11.89 -3.72
CA ASP A 62 5.11 10.97 -3.29
C ASP A 62 5.60 9.53 -3.08
N PHE A 63 6.92 9.31 -3.15
CA PHE A 63 7.58 8.08 -2.73
C PHE A 63 8.43 8.34 -1.48
N PRO A 64 8.47 7.40 -0.53
CA PRO A 64 9.25 7.56 0.68
C PRO A 64 10.73 7.25 0.44
N ALA A 65 11.61 7.85 1.24
CA ALA A 65 13.05 7.59 1.16
C ALA A 65 13.48 6.19 1.65
N ARG A 66 12.60 5.50 2.38
CA ARG A 66 12.86 4.19 2.99
C ARG A 66 11.56 3.41 3.16
N ASP A 67 11.70 2.10 3.32
CA ASP A 67 10.58 1.23 3.68
C ASP A 67 10.13 1.51 5.12
N HIS A 68 8.84 1.27 5.38
CA HIS A 68 8.33 1.11 6.73
C HIS A 68 8.98 -0.12 7.37
N ILE A 69 9.22 -0.11 8.68
CA ILE A 69 9.97 -1.19 9.38
C ILE A 69 9.39 -2.59 9.11
N LEU A 70 8.06 -2.73 9.04
CA LEU A 70 7.41 -4.01 8.72
C LEU A 70 7.66 -4.47 7.28
N VAL A 71 7.68 -3.55 6.32
CA VAL A 71 7.96 -3.84 4.91
C VAL A 71 9.41 -4.30 4.77
N GLU A 72 10.35 -3.57 5.39
CA GLU A 72 11.77 -3.92 5.41
C GLU A 72 12.00 -5.32 6.02
N GLN A 73 11.37 -5.61 7.17
CA GLN A 73 11.49 -6.91 7.83
C GLN A 73 10.95 -8.07 6.97
N LEU A 74 9.87 -7.85 6.22
CA LEU A 74 9.36 -8.86 5.29
C LEU A 74 10.31 -9.08 4.10
N ARG A 75 10.81 -8.01 3.47
CA ARG A 75 11.80 -8.13 2.38
C ARG A 75 13.06 -8.88 2.83
N ASN A 76 13.57 -8.57 4.02
CA ASN A 76 14.73 -9.25 4.60
C ASN A 76 14.49 -10.75 4.85
N LYS A 77 13.21 -11.15 4.99
CA LYS A 77 12.78 -12.54 5.13
C LYS A 77 12.41 -13.20 3.80
N GLY A 78 12.69 -12.56 2.67
CA GLY A 78 12.46 -13.10 1.32
C GLY A 78 11.10 -12.77 0.70
N ALA A 79 10.29 -11.93 1.35
CA ALA A 79 8.98 -11.56 0.83
C ALA A 79 9.07 -10.64 -0.40
N ILE A 80 8.08 -10.75 -1.29
CA ILE A 80 7.88 -9.87 -2.44
C ILE A 80 6.78 -8.87 -2.11
N ILE A 81 7.06 -7.57 -2.25
CA ILE A 81 6.08 -6.51 -2.02
C ILE A 81 5.54 -6.07 -3.37
N PHE A 82 4.32 -6.50 -3.70
CA PHE A 82 3.77 -6.38 -5.04
C PHE A 82 3.04 -5.06 -5.29
N ALA A 83 2.24 -4.62 -4.32
CA ALA A 83 1.30 -3.55 -4.56
C ALA A 83 0.88 -2.80 -3.30
N LYS A 84 0.29 -1.64 -3.55
CA LYS A 84 -0.40 -0.79 -2.58
C LYS A 84 -1.88 -1.12 -2.59
N ALA A 85 -2.40 -1.58 -1.45
CA ALA A 85 -3.82 -1.82 -1.26
C ALA A 85 -4.52 -0.49 -0.96
N VAL A 86 -5.68 -0.28 -1.60
CA VAL A 86 -6.51 0.91 -1.41
C VAL A 86 -6.90 1.08 0.06
N SER A 87 -7.01 2.32 0.49
CA SER A 87 -7.43 2.69 1.84
C SER A 87 -8.37 3.88 1.80
N THR A 88 -9.15 4.06 2.88
CA THR A 88 -9.79 5.35 3.13
C THR A 88 -8.73 6.44 3.13
N GLU A 89 -9.01 7.51 2.38
CA GLU A 89 -8.13 8.67 2.25
C GLU A 89 -7.65 9.17 3.63
N TYR A 90 -6.34 9.36 3.77
CA TYR A 90 -5.63 9.75 5.00
C TYR A 90 -5.86 8.82 6.21
N ASN A 91 -6.25 7.56 5.99
CA ASN A 91 -6.80 6.70 7.04
C ASN A 91 -7.93 7.38 7.83
N GLY A 92 -8.62 8.34 7.20
CA GLY A 92 -9.67 9.13 7.79
C GLY A 92 -10.74 8.23 8.37
N ARG A 93 -11.02 8.39 9.66
CA ARG A 93 -12.20 7.80 10.27
C ARG A 93 -13.38 8.70 9.93
N ALA A 94 -14.56 8.13 9.70
CA ALA A 94 -15.77 8.93 9.61
C ALA A 94 -15.91 9.78 10.88
N GLY A 95 -15.91 11.11 10.71
CA GLY A 95 -16.00 12.08 11.80
C GLY A 95 -16.23 13.48 11.24
N ASP A 96 -17.03 14.28 11.94
CA ASP A 96 -17.24 15.68 11.60
C ASP A 96 -15.97 16.48 11.95
N PRO A 97 -15.25 17.09 10.99
CA PRO A 97 -14.09 17.93 11.27
C PRO A 97 -14.46 19.25 11.96
N GLY A 98 -15.75 19.55 12.11
CA GLY A 98 -16.28 20.85 12.50
C GLY A 98 -16.15 21.88 11.38
N GLY A 99 -16.67 23.09 11.62
CA GLY A 99 -16.59 24.21 10.68
C GLY A 99 -17.94 24.87 10.43
N ARG A 100 -17.95 25.85 9.53
CA ARG A 100 -19.15 26.64 9.18
C ARG A 100 -20.04 26.01 8.12
N HIS A 101 -19.62 24.88 7.56
CA HIS A 101 -20.30 24.21 6.45
C HIS A 101 -20.81 22.86 6.95
N GLU A 102 -22.11 22.62 6.78
CA GLU A 102 -22.74 21.35 7.13
C GLU A 102 -23.08 20.56 5.85
N PRO A 103 -22.87 19.24 5.85
CA PRO A 103 -23.26 18.41 4.71
C PRO A 103 -24.78 18.35 4.56
N GLU A 104 -25.30 18.56 3.36
CA GLU A 104 -26.73 18.40 3.06
C GLU A 104 -27.22 16.96 3.29
N LYS A 105 -26.32 15.98 3.21
CA LYS A 105 -26.58 14.58 3.50
C LYS A 105 -25.35 13.92 4.09
N VAL A 106 -25.45 13.49 5.35
CA VAL A 106 -24.50 12.54 5.94
C VAL A 106 -24.95 11.16 5.52
N LEU A 107 -24.15 10.45 4.74
CA LEU A 107 -24.35 9.01 4.55
C LEU A 107 -23.81 8.34 5.82
N PRO A 108 -24.66 7.84 6.73
CA PRO A 108 -24.18 7.32 7.99
C PRO A 108 -23.48 5.99 7.72
N SER A 109 -22.16 6.04 7.67
CA SER A 109 -21.34 4.86 7.91
C SER A 109 -20.22 5.25 8.86
N VAL A 110 -20.18 4.54 9.99
CA VAL A 110 -19.07 4.55 10.93
C VAL A 110 -17.86 3.76 10.41
N LEU A 111 -17.99 3.12 9.24
CA LEU A 111 -16.96 2.39 8.52
C LEU A 111 -16.55 3.27 7.34
N GLY A 112 -15.35 3.85 7.37
CA GLY A 112 -14.82 4.53 6.19
C GLY A 112 -14.87 3.56 5.02
N TYR A 113 -15.56 3.92 3.94
CA TYR A 113 -15.87 3.08 2.76
C TYR A 113 -14.64 2.72 1.91
N GLN A 114 -13.45 2.73 2.54
CA GLN A 114 -12.15 2.45 1.94
C GLN A 114 -11.89 3.26 0.67
N ARG A 115 -12.55 4.43 0.56
CA ARG A 115 -12.52 5.29 -0.61
C ARG A 115 -11.31 6.22 -0.57
N SER A 116 -10.59 6.29 -1.68
CA SER A 116 -9.55 7.30 -1.92
C SER A 116 -9.77 8.00 -3.25
N THR A 117 -9.23 9.21 -3.40
CA THR A 117 -9.42 9.99 -4.63
C THR A 117 -8.82 9.28 -5.85
N TRP A 118 -7.67 8.64 -5.68
CA TRP A 118 -6.99 7.90 -6.76
C TRP A 118 -7.42 6.43 -6.88
N GLY A 119 -7.73 5.77 -5.76
CA GLY A 119 -8.10 4.36 -5.75
C GLY A 119 -9.60 4.09 -5.91
N GLY A 120 -10.43 5.13 -5.89
CA GLY A 120 -11.88 5.03 -6.00
C GLY A 120 -12.51 4.33 -4.81
N ASN A 121 -13.67 3.70 -5.04
CA ASN A 121 -14.41 2.93 -4.04
C ASN A 121 -14.19 1.43 -4.27
N PRO A 122 -13.48 0.71 -3.38
CA PRO A 122 -13.42 -0.74 -3.47
C PRO A 122 -14.81 -1.35 -3.20
N SER A 123 -15.08 -2.46 -3.86
CA SER A 123 -16.31 -3.22 -3.69
C SER A 123 -16.09 -4.42 -2.78
N ASN A 124 -17.09 -4.78 -1.99
CA ASN A 124 -17.03 -5.96 -1.15
C ASN A 124 -17.00 -7.23 -2.04
N PRO A 125 -16.06 -8.16 -1.84
CA PRO A 125 -15.96 -9.35 -2.69
C PRO A 125 -17.16 -10.31 -2.56
N TYR A 126 -17.95 -10.21 -1.49
CA TYR A 126 -19.16 -11.01 -1.28
C TYR A 126 -20.43 -10.35 -1.84
N ASP A 127 -20.41 -9.04 -2.10
CA ASP A 127 -21.51 -8.28 -2.72
C ASP A 127 -20.93 -7.02 -3.37
N THR A 128 -20.72 -7.06 -4.69
CA THR A 128 -20.07 -5.97 -5.42
C THR A 128 -20.93 -4.71 -5.53
N THR A 129 -22.20 -4.76 -5.10
CA THR A 129 -23.04 -3.56 -4.99
C THR A 129 -22.79 -2.78 -3.70
N ARG A 130 -21.98 -3.32 -2.78
CA ARG A 130 -21.60 -2.72 -1.50
C ARG A 130 -20.14 -2.33 -1.49
N ALA A 131 -19.81 -1.26 -0.77
CA ALA A 131 -18.43 -0.88 -0.49
C ALA A 131 -17.75 -1.92 0.41
N ALA A 132 -16.43 -2.08 0.24
CA ALA A 132 -15.59 -2.97 1.04
C ALA A 132 -15.33 -2.45 2.47
#